data_AF-A0A7J4DS99-F1
#
_entry.id   AF-A0A7J4DS99-F1
#
_cell.length_a   1.000
_cell.length_b   1.000
_cell.length_c   1.000
_cell.angle_alpha   90.00
_cell.angle_beta   90.00
_cell.angle_gamma   90.00
#
_symmetry.space_group_name_H-M   'P 1'
#
loop_
_entity.id
_entity.type
_entity.pdbx_description
1 polymer ?
#
loop_
_entity_poly.entity_id
_entity_poly.type
_entity_poly.pdbx_seq_one_letter_code
_entity_poly.pdbx_strand_id
1 'polypeptide(L)'
;MNNKIILKIVEPSDQRYIREASETLSEDLAEQLASLNVGEAILIGPFVRVPALVKIDKFQGRLGGADPDIVSEWRSTSSEEYDMIDEMVETVIRRFAQ
;
A
#
# COMPACT_ATOMS: atom_id res chain seq x y z
N MET A 1 22.90 14.89 4.60
CA MET A 1 22.41 15.27 3.26
C MET A 1 21.07 14.57 3.05
N ASN A 2 20.00 15.32 2.81
CA ASN A 2 18.61 14.82 2.84
C ASN A 2 17.99 15.01 1.45
N ASN A 3 17.77 13.90 0.72
CA ASN A 3 17.11 13.88 -0.58
C ASN A 3 15.66 13.42 -0.38
N LYS A 4 14.70 14.11 -0.98
CA LYS A 4 13.28 13.78 -0.89
C LYS A 4 12.64 13.71 -2.27
N ILE A 5 11.82 12.67 -2.46
CA ILE A 5 10.92 12.50 -3.59
C ILE A 5 9.52 12.43 -2.98
N ILE A 6 8.77 13.53 -3.08
CA ILE A 6 7.50 13.68 -2.37
C ILE A 6 6.38 13.54 -3.39
N LEU A 7 5.60 12.47 -3.28
CA LEU A 7 4.39 12.26 -4.09
C LEU A 7 3.19 12.97 -3.43
N LYS A 8 1.99 12.74 -3.96
CA LYS A 8 0.75 13.31 -3.42
C LYS A 8 0.60 13.04 -1.92
N ILE A 9 0.46 14.12 -1.14
CA ILE A 9 0.11 14.10 0.29
C ILE A 9 -1.09 15.03 0.46
N VAL A 10 -2.22 14.49 0.91
CA VAL A 10 -3.47 15.25 1.06
C VAL A 10 -3.67 15.74 2.49
N GLU A 11 -3.22 14.95 3.47
CA GLU A 11 -3.47 15.22 4.89
C GLU A 11 -2.62 16.43 5.37
N PRO A 12 -3.24 17.50 5.90
CA PRO A 12 -2.51 18.70 6.33
C PRO A 12 -1.47 18.44 7.42
N SER A 13 -1.75 17.50 8.34
CA SER A 13 -0.80 17.15 9.39
C SER A 13 0.49 16.51 8.83
N ASP A 14 0.36 15.65 7.81
CA ASP A 14 1.50 15.06 7.10
C ASP A 14 2.29 16.10 6.30
N GLN A 15 1.60 17.04 5.64
CA GLN A 15 2.25 18.15 4.93
C GLN A 15 3.11 19.00 5.88
N ARG A 16 2.57 19.31 7.06
CA ARG A 16 3.28 20.03 8.12
C ARG A 16 4.50 19.24 8.61
N TYR A 17 4.36 17.95 8.86
CA TYR A 17 5.46 17.10 9.29
C TYR A 17 6.60 17.06 8.26
N ILE A 18 6.27 16.90 6.98
CA ILE A 18 7.25 16.88 5.89
C ILE A 18 7.99 18.21 5.79
N ARG A 19 7.28 19.34 5.94
CA ARG A 19 7.88 20.68 5.97
C ARG A 19 8.82 20.85 7.15
N GLU A 20 8.39 20.48 8.35
CA GLU A 20 9.23 20.55 9.56
C GLU A 20 10.49 19.67 9.43
N ALA A 21 10.38 18.52 8.77
CA ALA A 21 11.50 17.62 8.45
C ALA A 21 12.34 18.07 7.24
N SER A 22 11.99 19.17 6.56
CA SER A 22 12.60 19.60 5.32
C SER A 22 12.90 21.10 5.30
N GLU A 23 14.13 21.44 5.66
CA GLU A 23 14.68 22.81 5.64
C GLU A 23 14.49 23.56 4.30
N THR A 24 14.28 22.82 3.20
CA THR A 24 14.23 23.31 1.82
C THR A 24 12.83 23.32 1.21
N LEU A 25 11.79 22.89 1.93
CA LEU A 25 10.40 22.91 1.44
C LEU A 25 9.69 24.19 1.89
N SER A 26 9.26 25.03 0.96
CA SER A 26 8.44 26.21 1.26
C SER A 26 6.99 25.82 1.54
N GLU A 27 6.25 26.71 2.20
CA GLU A 27 4.82 26.51 2.49
C GLU A 27 3.99 26.38 1.22
N ASP A 28 4.20 27.27 0.24
CA ASP A 28 3.54 27.22 -1.07
C ASP A 28 3.76 25.88 -1.82
N LEU A 29 4.96 25.29 -1.70
CA LEU A 29 5.26 23.98 -2.31
C LEU A 29 4.59 22.84 -1.53
N ALA A 30 4.46 22.96 -0.21
CA ALA A 30 3.77 21.99 0.62
C ALA A 30 2.27 21.97 0.31
N GLU A 31 1.65 23.13 0.08
CA GLU A 31 0.24 23.24 -0.32
C GLU A 31 -0.02 22.58 -1.68
N GLN A 32 0.95 22.63 -2.60
CA GLN A 32 0.84 21.98 -3.91
C GLN A 32 0.86 20.45 -3.83
N LEU A 33 1.30 19.84 -2.72
CA LEU A 33 1.35 18.38 -2.57
C LEU A 33 -0.03 17.72 -2.72
N ALA A 34 -1.11 18.41 -2.29
CA ALA A 34 -2.47 17.89 -2.41
C ALA A 34 -2.96 17.84 -3.86
N SER A 35 -2.42 18.70 -4.73
CA SER A 35 -2.82 18.82 -6.13
C SER A 35 -2.09 17.84 -7.06
N LEU A 36 -1.07 17.13 -6.58
CA LEU A 36 -0.32 16.17 -7.39
C LEU A 36 -1.22 15.02 -7.86
N ASN A 37 -0.98 14.56 -9.09
CA ASN A 37 -1.58 13.34 -9.63
C ASN A 37 -0.74 12.10 -9.33
N VAL A 38 -1.33 10.92 -9.59
CA VAL A 38 -0.59 9.66 -9.51
C VAL A 38 0.59 9.68 -10.48
N GLY A 39 1.78 9.37 -9.96
CA GLY A 39 3.04 9.41 -10.69
C GLY A 39 3.64 10.81 -10.86
N GLU A 40 3.08 11.85 -10.24
CA GLU A 40 3.74 13.16 -10.13
C GLU A 40 4.41 13.31 -8.76
N ALA A 41 5.53 14.03 -8.72
CA ALA A 41 6.28 14.25 -7.50
C ALA A 41 7.03 15.57 -7.51
N ILE A 42 7.31 16.09 -6.31
CA ILE A 42 8.25 17.19 -6.08
C ILE A 42 9.58 16.59 -5.59
N LEU A 43 10.66 16.95 -6.28
CA LEU A 43 12.03 16.55 -5.97
C LEU A 43 12.75 17.67 -5.21
N ILE A 44 13.33 17.36 -4.05
CA ILE A 44 14.06 18.34 -3.23
C ILE A 44 15.33 17.72 -2.64
N GLY A 45 16.41 18.48 -2.66
CA GLY A 45 17.67 18.11 -2.02
C GLY A 45 18.85 18.17 -2.99
N PRO A 46 20.08 17.87 -2.51
CA PRO A 46 21.32 18.06 -3.28
C PRO A 46 21.40 17.35 -4.64
N PHE A 47 20.58 16.32 -4.88
CA PHE A 47 20.54 15.62 -6.16
C PHE A 47 19.88 16.42 -7.30
N VAL A 48 19.16 17.49 -6.95
CA VAL A 48 18.59 18.46 -7.90
C VAL A 48 19.13 19.86 -7.59
N ARG A 49 19.39 20.66 -8.63
CA ARG A 49 19.91 22.03 -8.44
C ARG A 49 18.86 22.99 -7.88
N VAL A 50 17.59 22.72 -8.18
CA VAL A 50 16.41 23.46 -7.74
C VAL A 50 15.28 22.47 -7.50
N PRO A 51 14.31 22.78 -6.61
CA PRO A 51 13.10 21.99 -6.48
C PRO A 51 12.40 21.82 -7.83
N ALA A 52 12.00 20.59 -8.16
CA ALA A 52 11.44 20.26 -9.46
C ALA A 52 10.15 19.45 -9.33
N LEU A 53 9.09 19.90 -10.01
CA LEU A 53 7.90 19.10 -10.23
C LEU A 53 8.14 18.18 -11.44
N VAL A 54 8.01 16.88 -11.24
CA VAL A 54 8.32 15.87 -12.27
C VAL A 54 7.19 14.86 -12.43
N LYS A 55 7.13 14.26 -13.63
CA LYS A 55 6.37 13.04 -13.89
C LYS A 55 7.32 11.85 -13.80
N ILE A 56 7.04 10.92 -12.90
CA ILE A 56 7.81 9.69 -12.73
C ILE A 56 7.38 8.69 -13.80
N ASP A 57 8.36 8.14 -14.52
CA ASP A 57 8.12 7.11 -15.52
C ASP A 57 7.56 5.84 -14.88
N LYS A 58 6.58 5.22 -15.55
CA LYS A 58 6.05 3.93 -15.11
C LYS A 58 7.10 2.84 -15.31
N PHE A 59 7.28 2.03 -14.27
CA PHE A 59 8.08 0.82 -14.37
C PHE A 59 7.49 -0.13 -15.42
N GLN A 60 8.32 -0.59 -16.36
CA GLN A 60 7.89 -1.41 -17.51
C GLN A 60 7.78 -2.91 -17.15
N GLY A 61 8.33 -3.33 -16.02
CA GLY A 61 8.22 -4.71 -15.54
C GLY A 61 6.95 -4.97 -14.75
N ARG A 62 6.87 -6.17 -14.16
CA ARG A 62 5.81 -6.51 -13.20
C ARG A 62 6.28 -6.23 -11.78
N LEU A 63 5.51 -5.44 -11.05
CA LEU A 63 5.62 -5.35 -9.60
C LEU A 63 4.92 -6.57 -8.99
N GLY A 64 5.54 -7.20 -8.00
CA GLY A 64 4.86 -8.20 -7.17
C GLY A 64 3.90 -7.53 -6.19
N GLY A 65 3.10 -8.32 -5.47
CA GLY A 65 2.16 -7.81 -4.46
C GLY A 65 0.79 -7.49 -5.04
N ALA A 66 0.15 -8.48 -5.67
CA ALA A 66 -1.28 -8.41 -5.92
C ALA A 66 -2.04 -8.68 -4.61
N ASP A 67 -3.15 -7.98 -4.38
CA ASP A 67 -4.04 -8.30 -3.29
C ASP A 67 -4.53 -9.74 -3.45
N PRO A 68 -4.39 -10.60 -2.43
CA PRO A 68 -4.95 -11.94 -2.48
C PRO A 68 -6.47 -11.86 -2.56
N ASP A 69 -7.11 -12.81 -3.24
CA ASP A 69 -8.57 -12.93 -3.22
C ASP A 69 -9.02 -13.49 -1.88
N ILE A 70 -9.18 -12.58 -0.92
CA ILE A 70 -9.55 -12.89 0.47
C ILE A 70 -10.87 -13.67 0.56
N VAL A 71 -11.84 -13.39 -0.32
CA VAL A 71 -13.14 -14.07 -0.28
C VAL A 71 -12.98 -15.54 -0.68
N SER A 72 -12.16 -15.81 -1.70
CA SER A 72 -11.88 -17.19 -2.11
C SER A 72 -11.12 -17.96 -1.02
N GLU A 73 -10.11 -17.36 -0.40
CA GLU A 73 -9.29 -17.95 0.64
C GLU A 73 -10.08 -18.27 1.92
N TRP A 74 -11.03 -17.40 2.31
CA TRP A 74 -11.91 -17.68 3.45
C TRP A 74 -12.91 -18.79 3.15
N ARG A 75 -13.41 -18.88 1.92
CA ARG A 75 -14.34 -19.93 1.53
C ARG A 75 -13.68 -21.31 1.52
N SER A 76 -12.48 -21.44 0.97
CA SER A 76 -11.74 -22.71 0.96
C SER A 76 -11.47 -23.21 2.39
N THR A 77 -11.08 -22.31 3.29
CA THR A 77 -10.88 -22.66 4.71
C THR A 77 -12.16 -23.18 5.35
N SER A 78 -13.30 -22.52 5.10
CA SER A 78 -14.58 -22.95 5.68
C SER A 78 -15.06 -24.30 5.14
N SER A 79 -14.88 -24.58 3.84
CA SER A 79 -15.26 -25.88 3.27
C SER A 79 -14.43 -27.03 3.83
N GLU A 80 -13.12 -26.83 4.01
CA GLU A 80 -12.24 -27.84 4.62
C GLU A 80 -12.66 -28.17 6.05
N GLU A 81 -13.13 -27.17 6.80
CA GLU A 81 -13.62 -27.35 8.17
C GLU A 81 -14.92 -28.14 8.23
N TYR A 82 -15.87 -27.90 7.31
CA TYR A 82 -17.11 -28.69 7.20
C TYR A 82 -16.85 -30.12 6.73
N ASP A 83 -15.98 -30.31 5.73
CA ASP A 83 -15.61 -31.64 5.23
C ASP A 83 -14.96 -32.48 6.34
N MET A 84 -14.10 -31.88 7.18
CA MET A 84 -13.52 -32.53 8.36
C MET A 84 -14.56 -32.94 9.41
N ILE A 85 -15.56 -32.08 9.64
CA ILE A 85 -16.64 -32.36 10.61
C ILE A 85 -17.50 -33.52 10.10
N ASP A 86 -17.86 -33.53 8.82
CA ASP A 86 -18.68 -34.58 8.21
C ASP A 86 -17.95 -35.93 8.24
N GLU A 87 -16.65 -35.97 7.93
CA GLU A 87 -15.86 -37.20 8.01
C GLU A 87 -15.75 -37.74 9.45
N MET A 88 -15.63 -36.83 10.43
CA MET A 88 -15.62 -37.19 11.84
C MET A 88 -16.97 -37.77 12.30
N VAL A 89 -18.08 -37.16 11.89
CA VAL A 89 -19.44 -37.65 12.18
C VAL A 89 -19.67 -39.02 11.57
N GLU A 90 -19.30 -39.22 10.30
CA GLU A 90 -19.40 -40.54 9.65
C GLU A 90 -18.59 -41.61 10.39
N THR A 91 -17.37 -41.28 10.81
CA THR A 91 -16.49 -42.21 11.53
C THR A 91 -17.10 -42.62 12.88
N VAL A 92 -17.69 -41.65 13.59
CA VAL A 92 -18.38 -41.90 14.86
C VAL A 92 -19.60 -42.79 14.64
N ILE A 93 -20.44 -42.50 13.64
CA ILE A 93 -21.63 -43.31 13.32
C ILE A 93 -21.23 -44.76 12.99
N ARG A 94 -20.19 -44.96 12.17
CA ARG A 94 -19.69 -46.31 11.83
C ARG A 94 -19.21 -47.09 13.05
N ARG A 95 -18.59 -46.41 14.03
CA ARG A 95 -18.14 -47.02 15.29
C ARG A 95 -19.28 -47.46 16.20
N PHE A 96 -20.40 -46.74 16.20
CA PHE A 96 -21.57 -47.07 17.03
C PHE A 96 -22.53 -48.07 16.37
N ALA A 97 -22.40 -48.31 15.06
CA ALA A 97 -23.22 -49.26 14.29
C ALA A 97 -22.64 -50.70 14.26
N GLN A 98 -21.52 -50.96 14.95
CA GLN A 98 -20.96 -52.29 15.25
C GLN A 98 -21.24 -52.66 16.70
#